data_AF-A0A0P0VBY0-F1
#
_entry.id   AF-A0A0P0VBY0-F1
#
_cell.length_a   1.000
_cell.length_b   1.000
_cell.length_c   1.000
_cell.angle_alpha   90.00
_cell.angle_beta   90.00
_cell.angle_gamma   90.00
#
_symmetry.space_group_name_H-M   'P 1'
#
loop_
_entity.id
_entity.type
_entity.pdbx_description
1 polymer ?
#
loop_
_entity_poly.entity_id
_entity_poly.type
_entity_poly.pdbx_seq_one_letter_code
_entity_poly.pdbx_strand_id
1 'polypeptide(L)'
;EMEKSSEDQDSVTYLNTLLACSHSGLVDDGMLVFRRMVNDKGIIPCPEHVGCIVDMLARAGRLEEAAGVASLTHNKLGANAWKALMGGGHLHGDMKFTKVAAKKVLTTESFDYGHVVLLSNAYASSGKYRAAESVRSCYAKRITRKTLGLSSIEIVPYSRR
;
A
#
# COMPACT_ATOMS: atom_id res chain seq x y z
N GLU A 1 23.25 -15.23 -20.94
CA GLU A 1 22.69 -16.58 -20.72
C GLU A 1 22.75 -16.89 -19.24
N MET A 2 21.62 -17.19 -18.61
CA MET A 2 21.55 -17.74 -17.26
C MET A 2 20.71 -19.01 -17.36
N GLU A 3 21.35 -20.10 -17.76
CA GLU A 3 20.78 -21.43 -17.66
C GLU A 3 20.91 -21.92 -16.21
N LYS A 4 19.74 -22.26 -15.65
CA LYS A 4 19.52 -23.50 -14.88
C LYS A 4 20.37 -23.70 -13.61
N SER A 5 20.06 -22.93 -12.57
CA SER A 5 19.98 -23.51 -11.23
C SER A 5 18.51 -23.55 -10.82
N SER A 6 17.92 -24.74 -10.90
CA SER A 6 16.63 -25.06 -10.26
C SER A 6 16.80 -25.34 -8.77
N GLU A 7 17.87 -24.81 -8.17
CA GLU A 7 18.10 -24.84 -6.72
C GLU A 7 16.97 -24.07 -6.05
N ASP A 8 16.52 -24.54 -4.89
CA ASP A 8 15.40 -23.97 -4.15
C ASP A 8 15.68 -22.53 -3.78
N GLN A 9 15.31 -21.61 -4.67
CA GLN A 9 15.29 -20.19 -4.38
C GLN A 9 14.38 -19.99 -3.18
N ASP A 10 14.96 -19.51 -2.10
CA ASP A 10 14.21 -19.13 -0.93
C ASP A 10 13.29 -17.93 -1.24
N SER A 11 12.35 -17.70 -0.33
CA SER A 11 11.42 -16.57 -0.37
C SER A 11 12.15 -15.22 -0.62
N VAL A 12 13.36 -15.05 -0.07
CA VAL A 12 14.15 -13.83 -0.21
C VAL A 12 14.68 -13.65 -1.64
N THR A 13 15.13 -14.72 -2.28
CA THR A 13 15.65 -14.69 -3.65
C THR A 13 14.56 -14.33 -4.66
N TYR A 14 13.35 -14.87 -4.47
CA TYR A 14 12.19 -14.47 -5.27
C TYR A 14 11.83 -13.00 -5.06
N LEU A 15 11.81 -12.51 -3.81
CA LEU A 15 11.57 -11.09 -3.54
C LEU A 15 12.57 -10.18 -4.25
N ASN A 16 13.86 -10.49 -4.18
CA ASN A 16 14.91 -9.70 -4.84
C ASN A 16 14.74 -9.68 -6.37
N THR A 17 14.40 -10.82 -6.96
CA THR A 17 14.14 -10.93 -8.40
C THR A 17 12.92 -10.08 -8.79
N LEU A 18 11.83 -10.14 -8.02
CA LEU A 18 10.64 -9.33 -8.24
C LEU A 18 10.92 -7.83 -8.11
N LEU A 19 11.73 -7.42 -7.13
CA LEU A 19 12.16 -6.03 -6.98
C LEU A 19 12.96 -5.57 -8.20
N ALA A 20 13.89 -6.40 -8.71
CA ALA A 20 14.65 -6.08 -9.91
C ALA A 20 13.74 -5.91 -11.14
N CYS A 21 12.75 -6.79 -11.33
CA CYS A 21 11.72 -6.63 -12.37
C CYS A 21 10.92 -5.33 -12.18
N SER A 22 10.55 -5.00 -10.94
CA SER A 22 9.78 -3.81 -10.60
C SER A 22 10.53 -2.53 -10.94
N HIS A 23 11.81 -2.45 -10.58
CA HIS A 23 12.66 -1.31 -10.89
C HIS A 23 12.95 -1.17 -12.39
N SER A 24 13.06 -2.29 -13.10
CA SER A 24 13.35 -2.32 -14.54
C SER A 24 12.10 -2.16 -15.42
N GLY A 25 10.90 -2.12 -14.82
CA GLY A 25 9.64 -2.06 -15.56
C GLY A 25 9.29 -3.35 -16.32
N LEU A 26 9.91 -4.48 -15.97
CA LEU A 26 9.70 -5.79 -16.62
C LEU A 26 8.47 -6.48 -16.01
N VAL A 27 7.29 -5.96 -16.33
CA VAL A 27 6.03 -6.36 -15.67
C VAL A 27 5.65 -7.81 -15.94
N ASP A 28 5.75 -8.24 -17.20
CA ASP A 28 5.38 -9.60 -17.59
C ASP A 28 6.35 -10.65 -17.03
N ASP A 29 7.65 -10.35 -17.03
CA ASP A 29 8.66 -11.21 -16.42
C ASP A 29 8.45 -11.33 -14.90
N GLY A 30 8.18 -10.19 -14.23
CA GLY A 30 7.86 -10.18 -12.80
C GLY A 30 6.64 -11.04 -12.47
N MET A 31 5.59 -10.97 -13.30
CA MET A 31 4.40 -11.83 -13.13
C MET A 31 4.69 -13.30 -13.40
N LEU A 32 5.55 -13.63 -14.36
CA LEU A 32 5.98 -15.00 -14.61
C LEU A 32 6.78 -15.56 -13.43
N VAL A 33 7.70 -14.78 -12.87
CA VAL A 33 8.47 -15.13 -11.67
C VAL A 33 7.52 -15.37 -10.48
N PHE A 34 6.56 -14.48 -10.26
CA PHE A 34 5.58 -14.62 -9.17
C PHE A 34 4.71 -15.87 -9.32
N ARG A 35 4.24 -16.17 -10.53
CA ARG A 35 3.44 -17.38 -10.79
C ARG A 35 4.26 -18.65 -10.55
N ARG A 36 5.52 -18.69 -10.98
CA ARG A 36 6.41 -19.83 -10.69
C ARG A 36 6.65 -20.01 -9.19
N MET A 37 6.88 -18.91 -8.47
CA MET A 37 7.05 -18.93 -7.01
C MET A 37 5.85 -19.60 -6.32
N VAL A 38 4.63 -19.22 -6.69
CA VAL A 38 3.40 -19.73 -6.06
C VAL A 38 3.05 -21.14 -6.53
N ASN A 39 3.02 -21.37 -7.85
CA ASN A 39 2.46 -22.60 -8.42
C ASN A 39 3.48 -23.74 -8.53
N ASP A 40 4.71 -23.42 -8.91
CA ASP A 40 5.72 -24.44 -9.22
C ASP A 40 6.56 -24.77 -7.96
N LYS A 41 6.83 -23.75 -7.14
CA LYS A 41 7.61 -23.89 -5.90
C LYS A 41 6.77 -23.94 -4.62
N GLY A 42 5.47 -23.66 -4.69
CA GLY A 42 4.58 -23.72 -3.53
C GLY A 42 4.89 -22.69 -2.44
N ILE A 43 5.61 -21.61 -2.78
CA ILE A 43 6.00 -20.58 -1.81
C ILE A 43 4.79 -19.67 -1.56
N ILE A 44 4.40 -19.56 -0.29
CA ILE A 44 3.32 -18.69 0.14
C ILE A 44 3.80 -17.23 0.07
N PRO A 45 3.14 -16.34 -0.71
CA PRO A 45 3.52 -14.94 -0.80
C PRO A 45 3.45 -14.24 0.55
N CYS A 46 4.58 -13.72 1.01
CA CYS A 46 4.58 -12.78 2.13
C CYS A 46 4.17 -11.35 1.67
N PRO A 47 3.84 -10.45 2.60
CA PRO A 47 3.38 -9.09 2.30
C PRO A 47 4.30 -8.29 1.37
N GLU A 48 5.61 -8.50 1.47
CA GLU A 48 6.63 -7.85 0.65
C GLU A 48 6.52 -8.28 -0.82
N HIS A 49 6.29 -9.57 -1.10
CA HIS A 49 6.04 -10.06 -2.45
C HIS A 49 4.79 -9.41 -3.04
N VAL A 50 3.70 -9.42 -2.26
CA VAL A 50 2.42 -8.86 -2.72
C VAL A 50 2.56 -7.36 -2.97
N GLY A 51 3.21 -6.63 -2.06
CA GLY A 51 3.47 -5.20 -2.22
C GLY A 51 4.26 -4.89 -3.50
N CYS A 52 5.32 -5.65 -3.76
CA CYS A 52 6.13 -5.51 -4.96
C CYS A 52 5.33 -5.73 -6.25
N ILE A 53 4.53 -6.79 -6.31
CA ILE A 53 3.70 -7.11 -7.49
C ILE A 53 2.61 -6.07 -7.71
N VAL A 54 1.93 -5.65 -6.64
CA VAL A 54 0.87 -4.64 -6.75
C VAL A 54 1.43 -3.30 -7.19
N ASP A 55 2.57 -2.87 -6.65
CA ASP A 55 3.25 -1.65 -7.09
C ASP A 55 3.61 -1.70 -8.58
N MET A 56 4.24 -2.80 -9.00
CA MET A 56 4.65 -3.02 -10.39
C MET A 56 3.45 -2.96 -11.36
N LEU A 57 2.38 -3.70 -11.07
CA LEU A 57 1.16 -3.71 -11.88
C LEU A 57 0.45 -2.36 -11.87
N ALA A 58 0.38 -1.70 -10.71
CA ALA A 58 -0.31 -0.42 -10.56
C ALA A 58 0.40 0.70 -11.32
N ARG A 59 1.74 0.76 -11.29
CA ARG A 59 2.52 1.70 -12.10
C ARG A 59 2.38 1.45 -13.59
N ALA A 60 2.21 0.18 -13.99
CA ALA A 60 1.98 -0.21 -15.39
C ALA A 60 0.54 0.00 -15.89
N GLY A 61 -0.40 0.44 -15.04
CA GLY A 61 -1.80 0.63 -15.41
C GLY A 61 -2.64 -0.64 -15.45
N ARG A 62 -2.07 -1.79 -15.01
CA ARG A 62 -2.76 -3.10 -14.93
C ARG A 62 -3.55 -3.20 -13.62
N LEU A 63 -4.48 -2.26 -13.41
CA LEU A 63 -5.12 -2.01 -12.12
C LEU A 63 -6.04 -3.15 -11.66
N GLU A 64 -6.68 -3.86 -12.58
CA GLU A 64 -7.54 -5.00 -12.26
C GLU A 64 -6.72 -6.19 -11.72
N GLU A 65 -5.59 -6.49 -12.38
CA GLU A 65 -4.66 -7.52 -11.90
C GLU A 65 -4.03 -7.11 -10.56
N ALA A 66 -3.66 -5.83 -10.42
CA ALA A 66 -3.14 -5.28 -9.17
C ALA A 66 -4.16 -5.43 -8.03
N ALA A 67 -5.45 -5.19 -8.29
CA ALA A 67 -6.51 -5.39 -7.30
C ALA A 67 -6.71 -6.87 -6.93
N GLY A 68 -6.62 -7.77 -7.92
CA GLY A 68 -6.64 -9.21 -7.70
C GLY A 68 -5.53 -9.66 -6.75
N VAL A 69 -4.29 -9.22 -7.01
CA VAL A 69 -3.14 -9.56 -6.17
C VAL A 69 -3.21 -8.90 -4.80
N ALA A 70 -3.65 -7.64 -4.70
CA ALA A 70 -3.85 -6.96 -3.42
C ALA A 70 -4.86 -7.68 -2.52
N SER A 71 -5.85 -8.35 -3.11
CA SER A 71 -6.86 -9.12 -2.36
C SER A 71 -6.30 -10.36 -1.65
N LEU A 72 -5.11 -10.82 -2.03
CA LEU A 72 -4.41 -11.93 -1.36
C LEU A 72 -3.90 -11.54 0.04
N THR A 73 -3.85 -10.25 0.37
CA THR A 73 -3.40 -9.79 1.69
C THR A 73 -4.55 -9.68 2.70
N HIS A 74 -4.30 -10.17 3.92
CA HIS A 74 -5.19 -10.00 5.06
C HIS A 74 -4.65 -8.94 6.04
N ASN A 75 -5.55 -8.22 6.70
CA ASN A 75 -5.25 -7.30 7.81
C ASN A 75 -4.22 -6.20 7.47
N LYS A 76 -3.50 -5.72 8.49
CA LYS A 76 -2.57 -4.57 8.49
C LYS A 76 -1.50 -4.65 7.40
N LEU A 77 -1.05 -5.87 7.09
CA LEU A 77 -0.01 -6.17 6.11
C LEU A 77 -0.46 -5.86 4.66
N GLY A 78 -1.76 -5.85 4.40
CA GLY A 78 -2.32 -5.45 3.12
C GLY A 78 -2.36 -3.94 2.86
N ALA A 79 -2.10 -3.11 3.88
CA ALA A 79 -2.21 -1.66 3.73
C ALA A 79 -1.26 -1.11 2.65
N ASN A 80 -0.05 -1.65 2.52
CA ASN A 80 0.93 -1.23 1.53
C ASN A 80 0.51 -1.59 0.10
N ALA A 81 -0.03 -2.79 -0.11
CA ALA A 81 -0.60 -3.19 -1.40
C ALA A 81 -1.76 -2.28 -1.82
N TRP A 82 -2.71 -2.01 -0.91
CA TRP A 82 -3.81 -1.09 -1.22
C TRP A 82 -3.35 0.36 -1.41
N LYS A 83 -2.31 0.82 -0.71
CA LYS A 83 -1.69 2.15 -0.95
C LYS A 83 -1.04 2.22 -2.34
N ALA A 84 -0.32 1.18 -2.76
CA ALA A 84 0.28 1.11 -4.09
C ALA A 84 -0.79 1.14 -5.20
N LEU A 85 -1.87 0.34 -5.04
CA LEU A 85 -3.00 0.36 -5.97
C LEU A 85 -3.68 1.75 -6.02
N MET A 86 -3.84 2.41 -4.87
CA MET A 86 -4.40 3.76 -4.81
C MET A 86 -3.54 4.76 -5.59
N GLY A 87 -2.22 4.70 -5.40
CA GLY A 87 -1.26 5.55 -6.10
C GLY A 87 -1.26 5.33 -7.61
N GLY A 88 -1.18 4.07 -8.06
CA GLY A 88 -1.25 3.76 -9.49
C GLY A 88 -2.60 4.09 -10.13
N GLY A 89 -3.71 3.81 -9.43
CA GLY A 89 -5.03 4.24 -9.91
C GLY A 89 -5.14 5.75 -10.07
N HIS A 90 -4.55 6.52 -9.14
CA HIS A 90 -4.50 7.98 -9.25
C HIS A 90 -3.63 8.43 -10.43
N LEU A 91 -2.44 7.84 -10.58
CA LEU A 91 -1.51 8.12 -11.67
C LEU A 91 -2.17 7.92 -13.05
N HIS A 92 -2.97 6.87 -13.20
CA HIS A 92 -3.65 6.52 -14.45
C HIS A 92 -5.06 7.14 -14.59
N GLY A 93 -5.49 7.97 -13.63
CA GLY A 93 -6.81 8.60 -13.65
C GLY A 93 -7.99 7.65 -13.40
N ASP A 94 -7.74 6.40 -13.00
CA ASP A 94 -8.78 5.41 -12.72
C ASP A 94 -9.36 5.58 -11.31
N MET A 95 -10.41 6.39 -11.27
CA MET A 95 -11.11 6.71 -10.04
C MET A 95 -11.89 5.55 -9.43
N LYS A 96 -12.17 4.48 -10.19
CA LYS A 96 -12.86 3.29 -9.67
C LYS A 96 -11.90 2.55 -8.73
N PHE A 97 -10.71 2.21 -9.21
CA PHE A 97 -9.71 1.51 -8.41
C PHE A 97 -9.13 2.38 -7.30
N THR A 98 -8.90 3.69 -7.54
CA THR A 98 -8.45 4.61 -6.48
C THR A 98 -9.40 4.63 -5.29
N LYS A 99 -10.72 4.69 -5.53
CA LYS A 99 -11.72 4.71 -4.45
C LYS A 99 -11.81 3.40 -3.68
N VAL A 100 -11.77 2.26 -4.40
CA VAL A 100 -11.80 0.94 -3.77
C VAL A 100 -10.59 0.77 -2.86
N ALA A 101 -9.41 1.10 -3.37
CA ALA A 101 -8.17 1.06 -2.62
C ALA A 101 -8.19 1.99 -1.40
N ALA A 102 -8.66 3.24 -1.58
CA ALA A 102 -8.84 4.20 -0.50
C ALA A 102 -9.71 3.67 0.64
N LYS A 103 -10.86 3.06 0.31
CA LYS A 103 -11.77 2.48 1.30
C LYS A 103 -11.08 1.35 2.09
N LYS A 104 -10.32 0.50 1.41
CA LYS A 104 -9.57 -0.60 2.05
C LYS A 104 -8.47 -0.08 2.98
N VAL A 105 -7.72 0.94 2.56
CA VAL A 105 -6.72 1.57 3.45
C VAL A 105 -7.39 2.17 4.70
N LEU A 106 -8.57 2.81 4.55
CA LEU A 106 -9.34 3.41 5.67
C LEU A 106 -9.83 2.38 6.68
N THR A 107 -10.09 1.16 6.25
CA THR A 107 -10.53 0.07 7.12
C THR A 107 -9.37 -0.67 7.81
N THR A 108 -8.16 -0.65 7.24
CA THR A 108 -7.04 -1.52 7.66
C THR A 108 -6.05 -0.86 8.62
N GLU A 109 -5.80 0.46 8.51
CA GLU A 109 -4.84 1.17 9.37
C GLU A 109 -5.42 2.45 10.00
N SER A 110 -4.81 2.87 11.12
CA SER A 110 -4.85 4.29 11.50
C SER A 110 -3.98 5.06 10.52
N PHE A 111 -4.62 5.79 9.61
CA PHE A 111 -3.96 6.67 8.64
C PHE A 111 -2.79 7.45 9.27
N ASP A 112 -1.64 7.43 8.60
CA ASP A 112 -0.61 8.46 8.72
C ASP A 112 -1.06 9.67 7.86
N TYR A 113 -0.72 10.88 8.32
CA TYR A 113 -0.97 12.17 7.66
C TYR A 113 -0.60 12.14 6.17
N GLY A 114 0.52 11.49 5.81
CA GLY A 114 0.97 11.38 4.41
C GLY A 114 -0.06 10.72 3.49
N HIS A 115 -0.71 9.65 3.95
CA HIS A 115 -1.74 8.95 3.16
C HIS A 115 -3.06 9.70 3.08
N VAL A 116 -3.39 10.51 4.10
CA VAL A 116 -4.57 11.38 4.10
C VAL A 116 -4.44 12.45 3.04
N VAL A 117 -3.26 13.06 2.94
CA VAL A 117 -2.96 14.09 1.94
C VAL A 117 -3.03 13.49 0.54
N LEU A 118 -2.40 12.33 0.31
CA LEU A 118 -2.44 11.65 -0.99
C LEU A 118 -3.89 11.35 -1.42
N LEU A 119 -4.69 10.78 -0.51
CA LEU A 119 -6.09 10.44 -0.79
C LEU A 119 -6.95 11.69 -1.03
N SER A 120 -6.75 12.73 -0.22
CA SER A 120 -7.47 13.98 -0.39
C SER A 120 -7.12 14.67 -1.71
N ASN A 121 -5.84 14.64 -2.10
CA ASN A 121 -5.40 15.16 -3.39
C ASN A 121 -5.97 14.35 -4.55
N ALA A 122 -6.02 13.02 -4.45
CA ALA A 122 -6.65 12.18 -5.47
C ALA A 122 -8.15 12.50 -5.67
N TYR A 123 -8.88 12.77 -4.58
CA TYR A 123 -10.27 13.24 -4.68
C TYR A 123 -10.36 14.66 -5.24
N ALA A 124 -9.46 15.58 -4.87
CA ALA A 124 -9.47 16.95 -5.38
C ALA A 124 -9.15 17.02 -6.89
N SER A 125 -8.12 16.30 -7.35
CA SER A 125 -7.71 16.25 -8.76
C SER A 125 -8.75 15.60 -9.67
N SER A 126 -9.73 14.89 -9.10
CA SER A 126 -10.86 14.30 -9.84
C SER A 126 -12.16 15.08 -9.72
N GLY A 127 -12.08 16.35 -9.29
CA GLY A 127 -13.22 17.25 -9.12
C GLY A 127 -14.12 16.92 -7.92
N LYS A 128 -13.74 15.94 -7.09
CA LYS A 128 -14.51 15.46 -5.93
C LYS A 128 -14.08 16.17 -4.64
N TYR A 129 -14.13 17.50 -4.65
CA TYR A 129 -13.67 18.35 -3.54
C TYR A 129 -14.34 18.03 -2.20
N ARG A 130 -15.64 17.70 -2.19
CA ARG A 130 -16.34 17.28 -0.95
C ARG A 130 -15.78 15.98 -0.35
N ALA A 131 -15.37 15.03 -1.18
CA ALA A 131 -14.76 13.79 -0.71
C ALA A 131 -13.33 14.05 -0.20
N ALA A 132 -12.58 14.95 -0.86
CA ALA A 132 -11.27 15.40 -0.41
C ALA A 132 -11.33 16.05 0.98
N GLU A 133 -12.32 16.93 1.19
CA GLU A 133 -12.58 17.60 2.46
C GLU A 133 -13.02 16.62 3.55
N SER A 134 -13.91 15.68 3.22
CA SER A 134 -14.34 14.63 4.15
C SER A 134 -13.17 13.77 4.65
N VAL A 135 -12.22 13.42 3.76
CA VAL A 135 -11.01 12.68 4.13
C VAL A 135 -10.14 13.48 5.10
N ARG A 136 -9.91 14.77 4.84
CA ARG A 136 -9.14 15.66 5.75
C ARG A 136 -9.85 15.82 7.09
N SER A 137 -11.17 16.02 7.09
CA SER A 137 -11.99 16.21 8.30
C SER A 137 -12.03 14.97 9.19
N CYS A 138 -12.25 13.78 8.60
CA CYS A 138 -12.24 12.51 9.32
C CYS A 138 -10.88 12.24 9.98
N TYR A 139 -9.79 12.61 9.31
CA TYR A 139 -8.46 12.47 9.89
C TYR A 139 -8.20 13.46 11.03
N ALA A 140 -8.55 14.73 10.84
CA ALA A 140 -8.42 15.76 11.88
C ALA A 140 -9.14 15.35 13.16
N LYS A 141 -10.39 14.88 13.08
CA LYS A 141 -11.18 14.35 14.21
C LYS A 141 -10.51 13.16 14.91
N ARG A 142 -9.79 12.33 14.16
CA ARG A 142 -9.11 11.13 14.67
C ARG A 142 -7.80 11.49 15.37
N ILE A 143 -7.07 12.51 14.89
CA ILE A 143 -5.94 13.10 15.62
C ILE A 143 -6.46 13.68 16.95
N THR A 144 -7.50 14.52 16.94
CA THR A 144 -8.00 15.16 18.17
C THR A 144 -8.35 14.13 19.24
N ARG A 145 -8.98 13.01 18.86
CA ARG A 145 -9.24 11.88 19.78
C ARG A 145 -7.99 11.18 20.31
N LYS A 146 -6.92 11.06 19.52
CA LYS A 146 -5.64 10.47 19.97
C LYS A 146 -4.89 11.42 20.91
N THR A 147 -4.94 12.74 20.68
CA THR A 147 -4.27 13.73 21.54
C THR A 147 -5.00 13.95 22.87
N LEU A 148 -6.33 13.77 22.91
CA LEU A 148 -7.15 13.93 24.13
C LEU A 148 -6.93 12.85 25.22
N GLY A 149 -6.03 11.88 24.99
CA GLY A 149 -5.69 10.82 25.96
C GLY A 149 -4.40 11.03 26.76
N LEU A 150 -3.59 12.05 26.46
CA LEU A 150 -2.31 12.30 27.13
C LEU A 150 -2.04 13.80 27.25
N SER A 151 -2.50 14.40 28.35
CA SER A 151 -1.92 15.63 28.91
C SER A 151 -2.50 15.86 30.30
N SER A 152 -2.08 15.06 31.28
CA SER A 152 -1.94 15.58 32.64
C SER A 152 -0.51 16.08 32.75
N ILE A 153 -0.30 17.37 32.47
CA ILE A 153 0.87 18.07 32.99
C ILE A 153 0.61 18.20 34.49
N GLU A 154 1.26 17.35 35.28
CA GLU A 154 1.48 17.63 36.70
C GLU A 154 2.31 18.91 36.77
N ILE A 155 1.65 20.01 37.12
CA ILE A 155 2.35 21.21 37.56
C ILE A 155 2.88 20.88 38.95
N VAL A 156 4.13 20.47 39.04
CA VAL A 156 4.82 20.36 40.33
C VAL A 156 5.09 21.80 40.81
N PRO A 157 4.48 22.27 41.91
CA PRO A 157 4.77 23.61 42.40
C PRO A 157 6.20 23.64 42.94
N TYR A 158 6.99 24.56 42.41
CA TYR A 158 8.34 24.86 42.89
C TYR A 158 8.23 25.48 44.29
N SER A 159 8.47 24.71 45.35
CA SER A 159 8.65 25.27 46.69
C SER A 159 10.02 25.94 46.76
N ARG A 160 10.02 27.28 46.84
CA ARG A 160 11.19 28.05 47.24
C ARG A 160 11.26 28.09 48.77
N ARG A 161 12.38 27.54 49.28
CA ARG A 161 12.99 27.66 50.61
C ARG A 161 12.21 27.10 51.80
#